data_AF-A0A7J8V1B7-F1
#
_entry.id   AF-A0A7J8V1B7-F1
#
_cell.length_a   1.000
_cell.length_b   1.000
_cell.length_c   1.000
_cell.angle_alpha   90.00
_cell.angle_beta   90.00
_cell.angle_gamma   90.00
#
_symmetry.space_group_name_H-M   'P 1'
#
loop_
_entity.id
_entity.type
_entity.pdbx_description
1 polymer ?
#
loop_
_entity_poly.entity_id
_entity_poly.type
_entity_poly.pdbx_seq_one_letter_code
_entity_poly.pdbx_strand_id
1 'polypeptide(L)' 'MEKRRKDGEAETVLVVIGGVVLHIQTTSSIPPHLRTTCPGQVHYVQGSVARNIVECMTNLRAQPFMISALGFDMPGHFL' A
#
# COMPACT_ATOMS: atom_id res chain seq x y z
N MET A 1 20.71 -16.41 14.00
CA MET A 1 20.25 -17.78 14.30
C MET A 1 19.14 -18.12 13.32
N GLU A 2 19.47 -18.89 12.29
CA GLU A 2 18.55 -19.31 11.23
C GLU A 2 17.65 -20.44 11.78
N LYS A 3 16.35 -20.18 11.87
CA LYS A 3 15.38 -21.15 12.39
C LYS A 3 15.07 -22.16 11.29
N ARG A 4 15.89 -23.21 11.18
CA ARG A 4 15.61 -24.37 10.31
C ARG A 4 14.34 -25.05 10.83
N ARG A 5 13.22 -24.82 10.15
CA ARG A 5 11.98 -25.57 10.38
C ARG A 5 12.09 -26.87 9.58
N LYS A 6 12.07 -28.00 10.28
CA LYS A 6 11.80 -29.30 9.66
C LYS A 6 10.32 -29.32 9.33
N ASP A 7 9.98 -29.59 8.08
CA ASP A 7 9.00 -30.58 7.61
C ASP A 7 9.01 -30.53 6.08
N GLY A 8 8.93 -31.69 5.42
CA GLY A 8 9.09 -31.86 3.96
C GLY A 8 7.93 -31.33 3.11
N GLU A 9 7.23 -30.29 3.58
CA GLU A 9 6.16 -29.61 2.89
C GLU A 9 6.73 -28.31 2.32
N ALA A 10 6.66 -28.11 1.01
CA ALA A 10 7.17 -26.90 0.39
C ALA A 10 6.45 -25.70 1.02
N GLU A 11 7.19 -24.85 1.73
CA GLU A 11 6.65 -23.62 2.31
C GLU A 11 6.09 -22.78 1.16
N THR A 12 4.76 -22.66 1.10
CA THR A 12 4.09 -21.92 0.04
C THR A 12 4.28 -20.43 0.31
N VAL A 13 5.19 -19.82 -0.45
CA VAL A 13 5.39 -18.37 -0.40
C VAL A 13 4.27 -17.70 -1.17
N LEU A 14 3.43 -16.93 -0.47
CA LEU A 14 2.40 -16.12 -1.10
C LEU A 14 3.06 -14.93 -1.80
N VAL A 15 2.96 -14.86 -3.12
CA VAL A 15 3.50 -13.73 -3.90
C VAL A 15 2.35 -12.85 -4.40
N VAL A 16 2.43 -11.55 -4.12
CA VAL A 16 1.46 -10.56 -4.61
C VAL A 16 2.16 -9.63 -5.59
N ILE A 17 1.67 -9.58 -6.82
CA ILE A 17 2.21 -8.76 -7.90
C ILE A 17 1.17 -7.72 -8.28
N GLY A 18 1.55 -6.45 -8.27
CA GLY A 18 0.66 -5.37 -8.71
C GLY A 18 1.16 -3.99 -8.31
N GLY A 19 0.40 -2.96 -8.67
CA GLY A 19 0.78 -1.57 -8.39
C GLY A 19 0.68 -1.22 -6.90
N VAL A 20 1.38 -0.17 -6.48
CA VAL A 20 1.22 0.49 -5.18
C VAL A 20 0.90 1.96 -5.48
N VAL A 21 -0.11 2.53 -4.81
CA VAL A 21 -0.62 3.87 -5.15
C VAL A 21 -0.76 4.71 -3.89
N LEU A 22 -0.28 5.95 -3.94
CA LEU A 22 -0.53 6.95 -2.91
C LEU A 22 -1.81 7.71 -3.27
N HIS A 23 -2.90 7.45 -2.56
CA HIS A 23 -4.15 8.19 -2.72
C HIS A 23 -4.08 9.53 -1.98
N ILE A 24 -4.45 10.61 -2.68
CA ILE A 24 -4.68 11.92 -2.07
C ILE A 24 -6.18 12.10 -1.96
N GLN A 25 -6.68 12.00 -0.73
CA GLN A 25 -8.10 12.17 -0.44
C GLN A 25 -8.32 13.58 0.08
N THR A 26 -9.15 14.35 -0.62
CA THR A 26 -9.48 15.72 -0.25
C THR A 26 -10.96 15.81 0.14
N THR A 27 -11.24 16.59 1.19
CA THR A 27 -12.61 16.89 1.61
C THR A 27 -12.73 18.38 1.81
N SER A 28 -13.60 19.02 1.04
CA SER A 28 -13.82 20.46 1.12
C SER A 28 -14.82 20.82 2.22
N SER A 29 -14.58 21.89 2.97
CA SER A 29 -15.49 22.40 4.00
C SER A 29 -16.62 23.26 3.41
N ILE A 30 -16.48 23.67 2.15
CA ILE A 30 -17.48 24.44 1.38
C ILE A 30 -17.62 23.83 -0.02
N PRO A 31 -18.70 24.12 -0.77
CA PRO A 31 -18.80 23.70 -2.17
C PRO A 31 -17.56 24.12 -2.98
N PRO A 32 -16.94 23.20 -3.77
CA PRO A 32 -15.77 23.53 -4.56
C PRO A 32 -16.06 24.58 -5.63
N HIS A 33 -15.14 25.54 -5.79
CA HIS A 33 -15.21 26.57 -6.83
C HIS A 33 -14.14 26.32 -7.90
N LEU A 34 -14.51 26.47 -9.17
CA LEU A 34 -13.59 26.25 -10.29
C LEU A 34 -12.42 27.25 -10.24
N ARG A 35 -11.22 26.77 -10.59
CA ARG A 35 -9.98 27.55 -10.72
C ARG A 35 -9.46 28.19 -9.42
N THR A 36 -9.94 27.76 -8.25
CA THR A 36 -9.41 28.18 -6.95
C THR A 36 -9.43 27.01 -5.97
N THR A 37 -8.84 27.20 -4.78
CA THR A 37 -8.89 26.25 -3.68
C THR A 37 -10.03 26.59 -2.72
N CYS A 38 -10.47 25.59 -1.96
CA CYS A 38 -11.42 25.74 -0.87
C CYS A 38 -10.77 25.19 0.41
N PRO A 39 -10.99 25.81 1.59
CA PRO A 39 -10.56 25.23 2.85
C PRO A 39 -11.15 23.82 3.03
N GLY A 40 -10.37 22.93 3.64
CA GLY A 40 -10.73 21.53 3.78
C GLY A 40 -9.62 20.69 4.40
N GLN A 41 -9.77 19.37 4.35
CA GLN A 41 -8.78 18.39 4.78
C GLN A 41 -8.16 17.68 3.59
N VAL A 42 -6.88 17.30 3.72
CA VAL A 42 -6.14 16.52 2.73
C VAL A 42 -5.44 15.38 3.46
N HIS A 43 -5.72 14.16 3.06
CA HIS A 43 -5.10 12.96 3.62
C HIS A 43 -4.32 12.21 2.55
N TYR A 44 -3.08 11.84 2.90
CA TYR A 44 -2.26 10.94 2.11
C TYR A 44 -2.48 9.52 2.64
N VAL A 45 -2.94 8.62 1.77
CA VAL A 45 -3.31 7.26 2.14
C VAL A 45 -2.58 6.29 1.23
N GLN A 46 -1.75 5.42 1.82
CA GLN A 46 -1.12 4.33 1.07
C GLN A 46 -2.21 3.31 0.67
N GLY A 47 -2.28 2.95 -0.61
CA GLY A 47 -3.31 2.04 -1.11
C GLY A 47 -2.94 1.34 -2.42
N SER A 48 -3.97 1.07 -3.21
CA SER A 48 -4.05 0.05 -4.27
C SER A 48 -4.47 -1.35 -3.80
N VAL A 49 -5.01 -2.14 -4.74
CA VAL A 49 -5.44 -3.52 -4.50
C VAL A 49 -4.30 -4.40 -3.98
N ALA A 50 -3.15 -4.43 -4.68
CA ALA A 50 -2.06 -5.33 -4.33
C ALA A 50 -1.46 -4.99 -2.95
N ARG A 51 -1.24 -3.69 -2.67
CA ARG A 51 -0.71 -3.24 -1.38
C ARG A 51 -1.71 -3.53 -0.25
N ASN A 52 -3.00 -3.30 -0.47
CA ASN A 52 -4.03 -3.58 0.54
C ASN A 52 -4.13 -5.09 0.84
N ILE A 53 -3.96 -5.95 -0.16
CA ILE A 53 -3.89 -7.41 0.05
C ILE A 53 -2.66 -7.77 0.89
N VAL A 54 -1.48 -7.26 0.54
CA VAL A 54 -0.22 -7.51 1.28
C VAL A 54 -0.33 -7.02 2.72
N GLU A 55 -0.86 -5.83 2.95
CA GLU A 55 -1.08 -5.27 4.29
C GLU A 55 -2.07 -6.14 5.09
N CYS A 56 -3.20 -6.53 4.49
CA CYS A 56 -4.19 -7.39 5.14
C CYS A 56 -3.60 -8.75 5.53
N MET A 57 -2.88 -9.41 4.61
CA MET A 57 -2.20 -10.67 4.87
C MET A 57 -1.17 -10.54 6.00
N THR A 58 -0.39 -9.46 5.99
CA THR A 58 0.61 -9.17 7.04
C THR A 58 -0.08 -8.97 8.40
N ASN A 59 -1.20 -8.24 8.44
CA ASN A 59 -2.00 -8.05 9.66
C ASN A 59 -2.61 -9.37 10.18
N LEU A 60 -2.91 -10.31 9.29
CA LEU A 60 -3.33 -11.69 9.61
C LEU A 60 -2.15 -12.62 9.95
N ARG A 61 -0.93 -12.09 10.09
CA ARG A 61 0.30 -12.81 10.43
C ARG A 61 0.82 -13.76 9.34
N ALA A 62 0.37 -13.60 8.09
CA ALA A 62 1.04 -14.21 6.95
C ALA A 62 2.30 -13.41 6.58
N GLN A 63 3.17 -13.99 5.76
CA GLN A 63 4.39 -13.34 5.25
C GLN A 63 4.37 -13.30 3.71
N PRO A 64 3.52 -12.44 3.11
CA PRO A 64 3.48 -12.31 1.66
C PRO A 64 4.74 -11.63 1.13
N PHE A 65 5.18 -12.02 -0.07
CA PHE A 65 6.23 -11.35 -0.83
C PHE A 65 5.60 -10.44 -1.88
N MET A 66 5.88 -9.14 -1.82
CA MET A 66 5.33 -8.16 -2.77
C MET A 66 6.31 -7.86 -3.89
N ILE A 67 5.81 -7.82 -5.13
CA ILE A 67 6.55 -7.32 -6.30
C ILE A 67 5.77 -6.15 -6.90
N SER A 68 6.41 -4.99 -6.92
CA SER A 68 5.86 -3.77 -7.52
C SER A 68 6.97 -2.88 -8.08
N ALA A 69 6.59 -1.87 -8.86
CA ALA A 69 7.47 -0.82 -9.34
C ALA A 69 7.08 0.52 -8.69
N LEU A 70 8.06 1.21 -8.11
CA LEU A 70 7.89 2.52 -7.49
C LEU A 70 8.76 3.55 -8.21
N GLY A 71 8.29 4.79 -8.28
CA GLY A 71 9.09 5.91 -8.76
C GLY A 71 10.16 6.29 -7.75
N PHE A 72 11.26 6.89 -8.22
CA PHE A 72 12.24 7.55 -7.35
C PHE A 72 11.83 9.01 -7.13
N ASP A 73 10.64 9.18 -6.56
CA ASP A 73 9.98 10.45 -6.33
C ASP A 73 9.31 10.48 -4.95
N MET A 74 8.67 11.60 -4.62
CA MET A 74 8.02 11.77 -3.32
C MET A 74 6.93 10.70 -3.06
N PRO A 75 6.01 10.38 -3.99
CA PRO A 75 5.06 9.29 -3.80
C PRO A 75 5.73 7.94 -3.58
N GLY A 76 6.76 7.59 -4.36
CA GLY A 76 7.49 6.34 -4.19
C GLY A 76 8.25 6.24 -2.86
N HIS A 77 8.68 7.35 -2.27
CA HIS A 77 9.28 7.37 -0.94
C HIS A 77 8.25 7.23 0.20
N PHE A 78 7.03 7.71 0.01
CA PHE A 78 5.96 7.61 0.99
C PHE A 78 5.27 6.24 1.02
N LEU A 79 5.53 5.37 0.05
CA LEU A 79 4.91 4.05 -0.12
C LEU A 79 5.84 2.94 0.38
#